data_AF-A0A3D6C1G7-F1
#
_entry.id   AF-A0A3D6C1G7-F1
#
_cell.length_a   1.000
_cell.length_b   1.000
_cell.length_c   1.000
_cell.angle_alpha   90.00
_cell.angle_beta   90.00
_cell.angle_gamma   90.00
#
_symmetry.space_group_name_H-M   'P 1'
#
loop_
_entity.id
_entity.type
_entity.pdbx_description
1 polymer ?
#
loop_
_entity_poly.entity_id
_entity_poly.type
_entity_poly.pdbx_seq_one_letter_code
_entity_poly.pdbx_strand_id
1 'polypeptide(L)' 'MNDTSIRDKKGQELKPRARVKFEVYGEEMIEKEVKSSGNSGRIYLPPNWVGHTVKIIKVE' A
#
# COMPACT_ATOMS: atom_id res chain seq x y z
N MET A 1 -38.36 25.92 -18.73
CA MET A 1 -38.04 24.84 -17.77
C MET A 1 -36.58 24.45 -17.94
N ASN A 2 -35.79 24.61 -16.89
CA ASN A 2 -34.42 24.09 -16.74
C ASN A 2 -34.48 22.59 -16.45
N ASP A 3 -33.55 21.80 -16.97
CA ASP A 3 -32.48 21.10 -16.21
C ASP A 3 -31.65 20.27 -17.21
N THR A 4 -30.48 20.75 -17.60
CA THR A 4 -29.17 20.30 -17.08
C THR A 4 -28.66 18.99 -17.69
N SER A 5 -27.91 19.15 -18.78
CA SER A 5 -26.49 18.77 -18.82
C SER A 5 -26.12 17.47 -18.10
N ILE A 6 -26.33 16.31 -18.75
CA ILE A 6 -25.57 15.10 -18.39
C ILE A 6 -24.21 15.20 -19.09
N ARG A 7 -23.32 15.86 -18.37
CA ARG A 7 -21.90 16.06 -18.67
C ARG A 7 -21.15 14.73 -18.65
N ASP A 8 -20.18 14.69 -19.53
CA ASP A 8 -18.96 13.90 -19.51
C ASP A 8 -18.68 13.14 -18.20
N LYS A 9 -18.67 11.81 -18.25
CA LYS A 9 -17.75 11.03 -17.42
C LYS A 9 -16.74 10.35 -18.33
N LYS A 10 -15.78 11.18 -18.78
CA LYS A 10 -14.50 10.76 -19.38
C LYS A 10 -13.85 9.68 -18.51
N GLY A 11 -13.27 8.70 -19.21
CA GLY A 11 -12.56 7.57 -18.63
C GLY A 11 -11.56 7.98 -17.56
N GLN A 12 -11.63 7.29 -16.43
CA GLN A 12 -10.51 7.28 -15.49
C GLN A 12 -9.44 6.38 -16.09
N GLU A 13 -8.47 6.97 -16.80
CA GLU A 13 -7.19 6.32 -17.02
C GLU A 13 -6.63 5.91 -15.65
N LEU A 14 -6.58 4.60 -15.42
CA LEU A 14 -5.81 4.02 -14.33
C LEU A 14 -4.36 4.42 -14.58
N LYS A 15 -3.93 5.54 -13.96
CA LYS A 15 -2.53 5.95 -13.96
C LYS A 15 -1.72 4.71 -13.59
N PRO A 16 -0.83 4.20 -14.47
CA PRO A 16 -0.05 3.03 -14.14
C PRO A 16 0.71 3.37 -12.88
N ARG A 17 0.40 2.65 -11.78
CA ARG A 17 1.16 2.76 -10.54
C ARG A 17 2.61 2.60 -10.95
N ALA A 18 3.43 3.63 -10.74
CA ALA A 18 4.84 3.61 -11.12
C ALA A 18 5.42 2.30 -10.60
N ARG A 19 5.87 1.42 -11.51
CA ARG A 19 6.47 0.14 -11.12
C ARG A 19 7.83 0.47 -10.53
N VAL A 20 7.89 0.54 -9.21
CA VAL A 20 9.15 0.74 -8.49
C VAL A 20 9.71 -0.65 -8.15
N LYS A 21 10.92 -0.93 -8.62
CA LYS A 21 11.69 -2.10 -8.20
C LYS A 21 12.65 -1.64 -7.10
N PHE A 22 12.61 -2.31 -5.96
CA PHE A 22 13.57 -2.13 -4.88
C PHE A 22 14.44 -3.39 -4.80
N GLU A 23 15.75 -3.22 -4.83
CA GLU A 23 16.73 -4.27 -4.53
C GLU A 23 17.39 -3.90 -3.20
N VAL A 24 17.31 -4.79 -2.22
CA VAL A 24 17.82 -4.58 -0.87
C VAL A 24 18.57 -5.84 -0.46
N TYR A 25 19.79 -5.66 0.04
CA TYR A 25 20.58 -6.72 0.65
C TYR A 25 20.29 -6.74 2.16
N GLY A 26 19.96 -7.90 2.71
CA GLY A 26 19.67 -8.07 4.14
C GLY A 26 19.77 -9.54 4.54
N GLU A 27 19.94 -9.78 5.84
CA GLU A 27 20.14 -11.13 6.39
C GLU A 27 18.83 -11.93 6.40
N GLU A 28 17.74 -11.28 6.79
CA GLU A 28 16.44 -11.90 6.99
C GLU A 28 15.35 -11.06 6.32
N MET A 29 14.42 -11.74 5.63
CA MET A 29 13.25 -11.13 5.01
C MET A 29 11.98 -11.83 5.48
N ILE A 30 11.06 -11.07 6.06
CA ILE A 30 9.74 -11.53 6.48
C ILE A 30 8.68 -10.75 5.73
N GLU A 31 7.74 -11.45 5.09
CA GLU A 31 6.56 -10.85 4.47
C GLU A 31 5.34 -11.11 5.34
N LYS A 32 4.62 -10.05 5.73
CA LYS A 32 3.48 -10.18 6.63
C LYS A 32 2.43 -9.11 6.35
N GLU A 33 1.17 -9.46 6.60
CA GLU A 33 0.06 -8.51 6.58
C GLU A 33 0.04 -7.69 7.87
N VAL A 34 -0.10 -6.36 7.74
CA VAL A 34 -0.19 -5.46 8.89
C VAL A 34 -1.56 -5.58 9.53
N LYS A 35 -1.57 -6.06 10.78
CA LYS A 35 -2.77 -6.16 11.62
C LYS A 35 -2.65 -5.20 12.80
N SER A 36 -3.78 -4.65 13.25
CA SER A 36 -3.86 -3.76 14.42
C SER A 36 -3.45 -4.45 15.72
N SER A 37 -3.52 -5.79 15.77
CA SER A 37 -3.13 -6.60 16.93
C SER A 37 -2.50 -7.92 16.49
N GLY A 38 -1.39 -8.30 17.11
CA GLY A 38 -0.74 -9.60 16.91
C GLY A 38 0.09 -10.02 18.13
N ASN A 39 0.27 -11.34 18.29
CA ASN A 39 0.93 -11.97 19.44
C ASN A 39 2.47 -12.02 19.37
N SER A 40 3.08 -11.44 18.34
CA SER A 40 4.53 -11.44 18.13
C SER A 40 4.99 -10.02 17.80
N GLY A 41 5.95 -9.45 18.54
CA GLY A 41 6.70 -8.22 18.25
C GLY A 41 5.91 -7.05 17.66
N ARG A 42 5.65 -5.99 18.45
CA ARG A 42 4.93 -4.79 17.96
C ARG A 42 5.90 -3.85 17.21
N ILE A 43 5.63 -3.62 15.93
CA ILE A 43 6.29 -2.58 15.13
C ILE A 43 5.28 -1.45 14.95
N TYR A 44 5.65 -0.21 15.31
CA TYR A 44 4.81 0.95 15.07
C TYR A 44 4.86 1.32 13.60
N LEU A 45 3.83 0.90 12.86
CA LEU A 45 3.61 1.29 11.48
C LEU A 45 2.53 2.38 11.41
N PRO A 46 2.58 3.27 10.41
CA PRO A 46 1.52 4.24 10.15
C PRO A 46 0.12 3.58 10.07
N PRO A 47 -0.94 4.19 10.63
CA PRO A 47 -2.28 3.58 10.68
C PRO A 47 -2.89 3.27 9.30
N ASN A 48 -2.50 4.02 8.27
CA ASN A 48 -2.93 3.82 6.89
C ASN A 48 -2.36 2.56 6.23
N TRP A 49 -1.40 1.89 6.86
CA TRP A 49 -0.81 0.65 6.35
C TRP A 49 -1.51 -0.62 6.85
N VAL A 50 -2.46 -0.49 7.78
CA VAL A 50 -3.30 -1.62 8.22
C VAL A 50 -3.99 -2.24 7.00
N GLY A 51 -3.88 -3.56 6.84
CA GLY A 51 -4.39 -4.30 5.68
C GLY A 51 -3.46 -4.30 4.45
N HIS A 52 -2.29 -3.66 4.52
CA HIS A 52 -1.25 -3.79 3.49
C HIS A 52 -0.27 -4.91 3.83
N THR A 53 0.29 -5.54 2.79
CA THR A 53 1.40 -6.47 2.93
C THR A 53 2.71 -5.71 3.01
N VAL A 54 3.48 -5.92 4.08
CA VAL A 54 4.79 -5.31 4.27
C VAL A 54 5.88 -6.38 4.21
N LYS A 55 7.04 -5.99 3.69
CA LYS A 55 8.27 -6.78 3.71
C LYS A 55 9.21 -6.13 4.72
N ILE A 56 9.51 -6.86 5.79
CA ILE A 56 10.46 -6.44 6.82
C ILE A 56 11.79 -7.10 6.47
N ILE A 57 12.82 -6.29 6.28
CA ILE A 57 14.17 -6.75 5.98
C ILE A 57 15.06 -6.30 7.12
N LYS A 58 15.74 -7.25 7.77
CA LYS A 58 16.76 -6.94 8.78
C LYS A 58 18.05 -6.57 8.04
N VAL A 59 18.58 -5.40 8.35
CA VAL A 59 19.87 -4.88 7.90
C VAL A 59 20.82 -4.84 9.12
N GLU A 60 22.13 -5.01 8.91
CA GLU A 60 23.17 -4.95 9.96
C GLU A 60 23.61 -3.50 10.22
#